data_AF-A0A938JFW9-F1
#
_entry.id   AF-A0A938JFW9-F1
#
_cell.length_a   1.000
_cell.length_b   1.000
_cell.length_c   1.000
_cell.angle_alpha   90.00
_cell.angle_beta   90.00
_cell.angle_gamma   90.00
#
_symmetry.space_group_name_H-M   'P 1'
#
loop_
_entity.id
_entity.type
_entity.pdbx_description
1 polymer ?
#
loop_
_entity_poly.entity_id
_entity_poly.type
_entity_poly.pdbx_seq_one_letter_code
_entity_poly.pdbx_strand_id
1 'polypeptide(L)'
;GIVLLEAMATGTPVLASDLPAFKKVLDDGNYGQLFTTNDSDQLASSLIELLKDKNRRELLIQAGIDRANQFDWTLIVRQILDVYESVKSVEGRNVREDFRGQLYGRLTKTGRLDRRRVKDSFLTE
;
A
#
# COMPACT_ATOMS: atom_id res chain seq x y z
N GLY A 1 -0.74 -6.98 0.11
CA GLY A 1 -1.35 -8.29 -0.16
C GLY A 1 -0.34 -9.17 -0.84
N ILE A 2 0.64 -9.68 -0.10
CA ILE A 2 1.66 -10.58 -0.65
C ILE A 2 1.04 -11.87 -1.17
N VAL A 3 0.01 -12.38 -0.48
CA VAL A 3 -0.76 -13.56 -0.88
C VAL A 3 -1.41 -13.41 -2.26
N LEU A 4 -1.82 -12.20 -2.66
CA LEU A 4 -2.34 -11.96 -4.00
C LEU A 4 -1.24 -12.12 -5.05
N LEU A 5 -0.02 -11.65 -4.77
CA LEU A 5 1.13 -11.83 -5.65
C LEU A 5 1.52 -13.31 -5.75
N GLU A 6 1.50 -14.06 -4.65
CA GLU A 6 1.75 -15.51 -4.64
C GLU A 6 0.71 -16.28 -5.46
N ALA A 7 -0.58 -15.93 -5.34
CA ALA A 7 -1.64 -16.53 -6.15
C ALA A 7 -1.44 -16.23 -7.64
N MET A 8 -1.11 -14.98 -8.00
CA MET A 8 -0.81 -14.60 -9.38
C MET A 8 0.42 -15.32 -9.93
N ALA A 9 1.49 -15.44 -9.13
CA ALA A 9 2.72 -16.15 -9.51
C ALA A 9 2.50 -17.65 -9.77
N THR A 10 1.52 -18.26 -9.11
CA THR A 10 1.15 -19.67 -9.34
C THR A 10 0.16 -19.85 -10.50
N GLY A 11 -0.18 -18.77 -11.22
CA GLY A 11 -1.13 -18.81 -12.32
C GLY A 11 -2.58 -19.02 -11.88
N THR A 12 -2.92 -18.60 -10.65
CA THR A 12 -4.29 -18.64 -10.13
C THR A 12 -4.96 -17.29 -10.35
N PRO A 13 -6.14 -17.22 -11.01
CA PRO A 13 -6.86 -15.96 -11.17
C PRO A 13 -7.35 -15.47 -9.80
N VAL A 14 -7.16 -14.18 -9.52
CA VAL A 14 -7.48 -13.57 -8.23
C VAL A 14 -8.84 -12.86 -8.29
N LEU A 15 -9.72 -13.17 -7.33
CA LEU A 15 -10.88 -12.37 -6.96
C LEU A 15 -10.67 -11.87 -5.52
N ALA A 16 -10.61 -10.56 -5.31
CA ALA A 16 -10.31 -9.97 -4.02
C ALA A 16 -11.26 -8.81 -3.68
N SER A 17 -11.39 -8.48 -2.39
CA SER A 17 -12.18 -7.33 -1.99
C SER A 17 -11.51 -6.03 -2.42
N ASP A 18 -12.30 -4.98 -2.57
CA ASP A 18 -11.90 -3.67 -3.07
C ASP A 18 -11.12 -2.81 -2.04
N LEU A 19 -10.49 -3.46 -1.05
CA LEU A 19 -9.63 -2.83 -0.05
C LEU A 19 -8.52 -2.02 -0.74
N PRO A 20 -8.14 -0.83 -0.22
CA PRO A 20 -7.14 0.03 -0.87
C PRO A 20 -5.80 -0.67 -1.14
N ALA A 21 -5.38 -1.58 -0.27
CA ALA A 21 -4.16 -2.36 -0.46
C ALA A 21 -4.28 -3.40 -1.57
N PHE A 22 -5.46 -3.97 -1.80
CA PHE A 22 -5.71 -4.96 -2.86
C PHE A 22 -5.90 -4.27 -4.20
N LYS A 23 -6.62 -3.14 -4.25
CA LYS A 23 -6.70 -2.26 -5.42
C LYS A 23 -5.33 -1.88 -5.97
N LYS A 24 -4.39 -1.51 -5.09
CA LYS A 24 -3.01 -1.18 -5.49
C LYS A 24 -2.24 -2.37 -6.08
N VAL A 25 -2.42 -3.58 -5.52
CA VAL A 25 -1.73 -4.78 -6.03
C VAL A 25 -2.29 -5.17 -7.39
N LEU A 26 -3.62 -5.17 -7.51
CA LEU A 26 -4.36 -5.59 -8.70
C LEU A 26 -4.55 -4.47 -9.74
N ASP A 27 -4.04 -3.27 -9.45
CA ASP A 27 -4.14 -2.08 -10.31
C ASP A 27 -5.58 -1.82 -10.76
N ASP A 28 -6.45 -1.55 -9.77
CA ASP A 28 -7.89 -1.29 -9.94
C ASP A 28 -8.64 -2.34 -10.78
N GLY A 29 -8.12 -3.57 -10.80
CA GLY A 29 -8.75 -4.72 -11.46
C GLY A 29 -8.10 -5.14 -12.78
N ASN A 30 -6.98 -4.52 -13.17
CA ASN A 30 -6.25 -4.91 -14.37
C ASN A 30 -5.58 -6.29 -14.26
N TYR A 31 -5.20 -6.69 -13.03
CA TYR A 31 -4.49 -7.96 -12.77
C TYR A 31 -5.31 -8.98 -11.95
N GLY A 32 -6.60 -8.69 -11.72
CA GLY A 32 -7.51 -9.55 -10.96
C GLY A 32 -8.89 -8.92 -10.89
N GLN A 33 -9.90 -9.65 -10.43
CA GLN A 33 -11.23 -9.11 -10.25
C GLN A 33 -11.41 -8.56 -8.83
N LEU A 34 -12.18 -7.48 -8.71
CA LEU A 34 -12.50 -6.84 -7.43
C LEU A 34 -14.00 -6.98 -7.13
N PHE A 35 -14.33 -7.16 -5.85
CA PHE A 35 -15.69 -7.08 -5.33
C PHE A 35 -15.76 -6.13 -4.13
N THR A 36 -16.92 -5.56 -3.86
CA THR A 36 -17.17 -4.59 -2.79
C THR A 36 -16.91 -5.23 -1.43
N THR A 37 -16.10 -4.56 -0.61
CA THR A 37 -15.82 -5.00 0.75
C THR A 37 -17.11 -5.13 1.55
N ASN A 38 -17.27 -6.26 2.26
CA ASN A 38 -18.48 -6.63 3.04
C ASN A 38 -19.74 -6.93 2.21
N ASP A 39 -19.62 -7.18 0.90
CA ASP A 39 -20.73 -7.62 0.06
C ASP A 39 -20.59 -9.10 -0.32
N SER A 40 -21.31 -9.98 0.40
CA SER A 40 -21.30 -11.43 0.15
C SER A 40 -22.00 -11.83 -1.14
N ASP A 41 -23.03 -11.09 -1.55
CA ASP A 41 -23.82 -11.40 -2.73
C ASP A 41 -23.03 -11.07 -4.00
N GLN A 42 -22.30 -9.95 -3.98
CA GLN A 42 -21.40 -9.60 -5.07
C GLN A 42 -20.19 -10.54 -5.13
N LEU A 43 -19.64 -10.96 -3.99
CA LEU A 43 -18.58 -11.99 -3.98
C LEU A 43 -19.06 -13.27 -4.67
N ALA A 44 -20.22 -13.79 -4.26
CA ALA A 44 -20.77 -15.04 -4.80
C ALA A 44 -21.05 -14.94 -6.31
N SER A 45 -21.71 -13.88 -6.76
CA SER A 45 -22.00 -13.65 -8.17
C SER A 45 -20.73 -13.48 -9.02
N SER A 46 -19.78 -12.67 -8.55
CA SER A 46 -18.47 -12.47 -9.22
C SER A 46 -17.67 -13.76 -9.35
N LEU A 47 -17.66 -14.59 -8.30
CA LEU A 47 -16.97 -15.87 -8.32
C LEU A 47 -17.61 -16.83 -9.33
N ILE A 48 -18.95 -16.91 -9.34
CA ILE A 48 -19.68 -17.76 -10.29
C ILE A 48 -19.43 -17.31 -11.73
N GLU A 49 -19.45 -16.00 -11.99
CA GLU A 49 -19.15 -15.42 -13.31
C GLU A 49 -17.73 -15.80 -13.75
N LEU A 50 -16.74 -15.56 -12.88
CA LEU A 50 -15.35 -15.88 -13.17
C LEU A 50 -15.11 -17.38 -13.42
N LEU A 51 -15.81 -18.26 -12.71
CA LEU A 51 -15.73 -19.72 -12.92
C LEU A 51 -16.41 -20.18 -14.21
N LYS A 52 -17.39 -19.44 -14.73
CA LYS A 52 -18.04 -19.74 -16.01
C LYS A 52 -17.25 -19.25 -17.22
N ASP A 53 -16.52 -18.15 -17.09
CA ASP A 53 -15.77 -17.56 -18.20
C ASP A 53 -14.30 -18.02 -18.22
N LYS A 54 -14.04 -19.06 -19.02
CA LYS A 54 -12.67 -19.60 -19.20
C LYS A 54 -11.72 -18.59 -19.83
N ASN A 55 -12.16 -17.85 -20.85
CA ASN A 55 -11.31 -16.90 -21.57
C ASN A 55 -10.90 -15.76 -20.65
N ARG A 56 -11.84 -15.25 -19.84
CA ARG A 56 -11.55 -14.22 -18.85
C ARG A 56 -10.53 -14.69 -17.82
N ARG A 57 -10.64 -15.94 -17.34
CA ARG A 57 -9.62 -16.51 -16.43
C ARG A 57 -8.25 -16.58 -17.07
N GLU A 58 -8.14 -17.05 -18.31
CA GLU A 58 -6.85 -17.15 -19.01
C GLU A 58 -6.19 -15.77 -19.18
N LEU A 59 -6.97 -14.75 -19.51
CA LEU A 59 -6.47 -13.36 -19.59
C LEU A 59 -5.96 -12.86 -18.23
N LEU A 60 -6.72 -13.09 -17.15
CA LEU A 60 -6.32 -12.68 -15.81
C LEU A 60 -5.11 -13.46 -15.28
N ILE A 61 -4.99 -14.74 -15.64
CA ILE A 61 -3.82 -15.57 -15.30
C ILE A 61 -2.57 -14.99 -15.96
N GLN A 62 -2.63 -14.71 -17.27
CA GLN A 62 -1.49 -14.15 -17.99
C GLN A 62 -1.09 -12.79 -17.42
N ALA A 63 -2.06 -11.88 -17.26
CA ALA A 63 -1.82 -10.56 -16.67
C ALA A 63 -1.28 -10.65 -15.24
N GLY A 64 -1.81 -11.58 -14.43
CA GLY A 64 -1.35 -11.83 -13.06
C GLY A 64 0.09 -12.31 -13.01
N ILE A 65 0.48 -13.27 -13.84
CA ILE A 65 1.87 -13.75 -13.94
C ILE A 65 2.80 -12.58 -14.31
N ASP A 66 2.43 -11.80 -15.33
CA ASP A 66 3.21 -10.64 -15.77
C ASP A 66 3.35 -9.58 -14.66
N ARG A 67 2.29 -9.39 -13.86
CA ARG A 67 2.32 -8.51 -12.69
C ARG A 67 3.22 -9.06 -11.59
N ALA A 68 3.11 -10.33 -11.26
CA ALA A 68 3.91 -10.96 -10.20
C ALA A 68 5.41 -10.90 -10.52
N ASN A 69 5.79 -11.05 -11.79
CA ASN A 69 7.17 -10.93 -12.25
C ASN A 69 7.77 -9.54 -11.98
N GLN A 70 6.97 -8.47 -11.89
CA GLN A 70 7.45 -7.14 -11.52
C GLN A 70 7.89 -7.05 -10.05
N PHE A 71 7.47 -8.00 -9.22
CA PHE A 71 7.82 -8.11 -7.81
C PHE A 71 8.84 -9.22 -7.55
N ASP A 72 9.51 -9.73 -8.60
CA ASP A 72 10.57 -10.72 -8.45
C ASP A 72 11.75 -10.18 -7.61
N TRP A 73 12.29 -11.02 -6.74
CA TRP A 73 13.39 -10.63 -5.84
C TRP A 73 14.65 -10.21 -6.60
N THR A 74 14.93 -10.78 -7.77
CA THR A 74 16.09 -10.42 -8.58
C THR A 74 16.01 -8.98 -9.08
N LEU A 75 14.79 -8.49 -9.35
CA LEU A 75 14.52 -7.10 -9.75
C LEU A 75 14.55 -6.17 -8.53
N ILE A 76 13.83 -6.52 -7.47
CA ILE A 76 13.70 -5.69 -6.26
C ILE A 76 15.07 -5.45 -5.60
N VAL A 77 15.91 -6.48 -5.51
CA VAL A 77 17.25 -6.35 -4.90
C VAL A 77 18.09 -5.31 -5.64
N ARG A 78 18.02 -5.26 -6.98
CA ARG A 78 18.75 -4.24 -7.76
C ARG A 78 18.27 -2.84 -7.44
N GLN A 79 16.95 -2.63 -7.42
CA GLN A 79 16.37 -1.32 -7.08
C GLN A 79 16.74 -0.87 -5.66
N ILE A 80 16.80 -1.81 -4.69
CA ILE A 80 17.24 -1.51 -3.34
C ILE A 80 18.73 -1.12 -3.32
N LEU A 81 19.57 -1.83 -4.06
CA LEU A 81 21.00 -1.50 -4.18
C LEU A 81 21.21 -0.13 -4.81
N ASP A 82 20.46 0.24 -5.85
CA ASP A 82 20.53 1.56 -6.48
C ASP A 82 20.25 2.68 -5.46
N VAL A 83 19.26 2.47 -4.57
CA VAL A 83 18.97 3.42 -3.49
C VAL A 83 20.13 3.51 -2.50
N TYR A 84 20.71 2.37 -2.09
CA TYR A 84 21.87 2.36 -1.20
C TYR A 84 23.10 3.04 -1.82
N GLU A 85 23.34 2.83 -3.11
CA GLU A 85 24.41 3.50 -3.84
C GLU A 85 24.17 5.01 -3.93
N SER A 86 22.92 5.44 -4.17
CA SER A 86 22.57 6.86 -4.31
C SER A 86 22.87 7.71 -3.08
N VAL A 87 22.87 7.11 -1.88
CA VAL A 87 23.14 7.81 -0.62
C VAL A 87 24.59 7.68 -0.15
N LYS A 88 25.39 6.80 -0.78
CA LYS A 88 26.78 6.52 -0.37
C LYS A 88 27.72 7.70 -0.58
N SER A 89 27.43 8.57 -1.55
CA SER A 89 28.22 9.78 -1.84
C SER A 89 27.78 11.01 -1.05
N VAL A 90 26.73 10.90 -0.24
CA VAL A 90 26.24 11.99 0.62
C VAL A 90 26.94 11.87 1.97
N GLU A 91 27.67 12.91 2.40
CA GLU A 91 28.18 12.96 3.77
C GLU A 91 27.00 12.89 4.76
N GLY A 92 26.95 11.80 5.52
CA GLY A 92 25.93 11.59 6.53
C GLY A 92 26.04 12.66 7.62
N ARG A 93 24.96 13.43 7.83
CA ARG A 93 24.85 14.28 9.03
C ARG A 93 24.50 13.37 10.21
N ASN A 94 25.38 13.33 11.21
CA ASN A 94 25.09 12.64 12.46
C ASN A 94 23.81 13.22 13.08
N VAL A 95 22.78 12.37 13.20
CA VAL A 95 21.56 12.71 13.93
C VAL A 95 21.93 12.76 15.41
N ARG A 96 22.08 13.96 15.95
CA ARG A 96 22.21 14.16 17.40
C ARG A 96 20.83 14.12 18.03
N GLU A 97 20.73 13.57 19.24
CA GLU A 97 19.51 13.68 20.01
C GLU A 97 19.16 15.15 20.22
N ASP A 98 17.99 15.56 19.72
CA ASP A 98 17.44 16.87 20.01
C ASP A 98 16.86 16.88 21.43
N PHE A 99 17.74 17.02 22.42
CA PHE A 99 17.35 17.16 23.82
C PHE A 99 16.37 18.32 24.05
N ARG A 100 16.47 19.40 23.26
CA ARG A 100 15.55 20.54 23.37
C ARG A 100 14.16 20.15 22.87
N GLY A 101 14.04 19.60 21.67
CA GLY A 101 12.76 19.11 21.13
C GLY A 101 12.11 18.02 21.98
N GLN A 102 12.90 17.09 22.54
CA GLN A 102 12.41 16.07 23.46
C GLN A 102 11.94 16.66 24.80
N LEU A 103 12.66 17.65 25.34
CA LEU A 103 12.30 18.31 26.60
C LEU A 103 11.05 19.20 26.42
N TYR A 104 10.98 19.97 25.33
CA TYR A 104 9.78 20.74 24.97
C TYR A 104 8.58 19.81 24.76
N GLY A 105 8.73 18.72 24.01
CA GLY A 105 7.65 17.74 23.81
C GLY A 105 7.16 17.06 25.09
N ARG A 106 8.06 16.85 26.07
CA ARG A 106 7.71 16.34 27.41
C ARG A 106 7.07 17.40 28.29
N LEU A 107 7.55 18.64 28.27
CA LEU A 107 6.99 19.77 29.03
C LEU A 107 5.59 20.14 28.53
N THR A 108 5.36 20.12 27.22
CA THR A 108 4.03 20.41 26.63
C THR A 108 3.02 19.27 26.79
N LYS A 109 3.47 18.03 27.04
CA LYS A 109 2.56 16.90 27.35
C LYS A 109 2.05 16.91 28.79
N THR A 110 2.78 17.55 29.72
CA THR A 110 2.39 17.64 31.13
C THR A 110 1.38 18.77 31.41
N GLY A 111 1.26 19.73 30.51
CA GLY A 111 0.21 20.76 30.56
C GLY A 111 -0.99 20.37 29.70
N ARG A 112 -2.02 19.78 30.31
CA ARG A 112 -3.36 19.68 29.73
C ARG A 112 -3.92 21.11 29.56
N LEU A 113 -3.50 21.81 28.51
CA LEU A 113 -4.09 23.06 28.09
C LEU A 113 -5.22 22.77 27.09
N ASP A 114 -6.43 23.06 27.56
CA ASP A 114 -7.69 23.00 26.84
C ASP A 114 -7.59 23.74 25.51
N ARG A 115 -7.74 23.03 24.40
CA ARG A 115 -7.72 23.56 23.02
C ARG A 115 -8.99 24.34 22.66
N ARG A 116 -9.55 25.11 23.60
CA ARG A 116 -10.79 25.89 23.40
C ARG A 116 -10.62 27.40 23.36
N ARG A 117 -9.40 27.93 23.27
CA ARG A 117 -9.21 29.40 23.23
C ARG A 117 -8.02 29.86 22.38
N VAL A 118 -7.95 29.43 21.11
CA VAL A 118 -6.98 29.97 20.11
C VAL A 118 -7.65 30.37 18.79
N LYS A 119 -8.99 30.42 18.70
CA LYS A 119 -9.68 30.78 17.45
C LYS A 119 -10.01 32.27 17.27
N ASP A 120 -9.85 33.13 18.29
CA ASP A 120 -10.39 34.50 18.22
C ASP A 120 -9.33 35.61 18.09
N SER A 121 -8.07 35.29 17.82
CA SER A 121 -7.01 36.32 17.74
C SER A 121 -6.30 36.43 16.39
N PHE A 122 -6.87 35.88 15.30
CA PHE A 122 -6.31 35.98 13.94
C PHE A 122 -7.26 36.65 12.93
N LEU A 123 -8.22 37.44 13.41
CA LEU A 123 -9.08 38.30 12.59
C LEU A 123 -9.11 39.74 13.12
N THR A 124 -7.95 40.40 13.16
CA THR A 124 -7.78 41.86 12.99
C THR A 124 -6.30 42.20 13.13
N GLU A 125 -5.62 42.26 11.99
CA GLU A 125 -4.80 43.39 11.50
C GLU A 125 -4.07 42.97 10.22
#